data_AF-I4B4Z9-F1
#
_entry.id   AF-I4B4Z9-F1
#
_cell.length_a   1.000
_cell.length_b   1.000
_cell.length_c   1.000
_cell.angle_alpha   90.00
_cell.angle_beta   90.00
_cell.angle_gamma   90.00
#
_symmetry.space_group_name_H-M   'P 1'
#
loop_
_entity.id
_entity.type
_entity.pdbx_description
1 polymer ?
#
loop_
_entity_poly.entity_id
_entity_poly.type
_entity_poly.pdbx_seq_one_letter_code
_entity_poly.pdbx_strand_id
1 'polypeptide(L)'
;MTFEIRIGLIARLCRAITVCTFFLGFAVFAQALPLSEKRLAQGKWNAEPNHPGYEYKLSFKKGVAKYIQAIAELDVQAEGRYTIDTGAVVITGFKRTSAGIDGEVPGDLRCTLLRTEESLQYTELLSCQPVVGGNKIDFYDTGAHVKTGAERMVDGVAVIYSPAFKKPTTTLIVRKAPSKSSEALSWNSQKKDGTVEERKNLRKGEKVTVLARTREKLQVDKWNNYWYYVEIDAVDAMGNVPLSERGWVFGEFLK
;
A
#
# COMPACT_ATOMS: atom_id res chain seq x y z
N MET A 1 -65.85 6.33 -54.08
CA MET A 1 -64.41 6.64 -54.12
C MET A 1 -64.13 7.50 -52.90
N THR A 2 -63.74 6.87 -51.80
CA THR A 2 -63.36 7.56 -50.55
C THR A 2 -62.45 6.61 -49.80
N PHE A 3 -61.18 6.99 -49.74
CA PHE A 3 -60.11 6.33 -49.01
C PHE A 3 -60.15 6.80 -47.56
N GLU A 4 -60.23 5.89 -46.59
CA GLU A 4 -59.84 6.16 -45.22
C GLU A 4 -58.69 5.22 -44.83
N ILE A 5 -57.52 5.83 -44.65
CA ILE A 5 -56.34 5.25 -44.00
C ILE A 5 -56.07 6.14 -42.80
N ARG A 6 -56.11 5.62 -41.56
CA ARG A 6 -55.25 6.01 -40.42
C ARG A 6 -55.11 4.83 -39.44
N ILE A 7 -53.98 4.13 -39.49
CA ILE A 7 -52.83 4.20 -38.56
C ILE A 7 -53.18 3.70 -37.15
N GLY A 8 -53.01 2.38 -36.95
CA GLY A 8 -52.92 1.76 -35.64
C GLY A 8 -51.50 1.93 -35.07
N LEU A 9 -51.40 2.64 -33.96
CA LEU A 9 -50.16 2.88 -33.21
C LEU A 9 -49.81 1.62 -32.42
N ILE A 10 -48.85 0.83 -32.90
CA ILE A 10 -48.30 -0.30 -32.13
C ILE A 10 -47.29 0.25 -31.12
N ALA A 11 -47.72 0.36 -29.87
CA ALA A 11 -46.83 0.59 -28.72
C ALA A 11 -45.96 -0.66 -28.49
N ARG A 12 -44.70 -0.62 -28.95
CA ARG A 12 -43.66 -1.56 -28.52
C ARG A 12 -43.02 -1.05 -27.23
N LEU A 13 -43.58 -1.47 -26.11
CA LEU A 13 -42.93 -1.42 -24.80
C LEU A 13 -42.43 -2.83 -24.51
N CYS A 14 -41.12 -3.08 -24.52
CA CYS A 14 -40.53 -4.16 -23.71
C CYS A 14 -39.00 -4.04 -23.57
N ARG A 15 -38.63 -3.77 -22.31
CA ARG A 15 -37.54 -4.39 -21.54
C ARG A 15 -36.10 -4.01 -21.89
N ALA A 16 -35.70 -2.84 -21.38
CA ALA A 16 -34.34 -2.67 -20.88
C ALA A 16 -34.15 -3.55 -19.63
N ILE A 17 -33.37 -4.62 -19.76
CA ILE A 17 -32.89 -5.40 -18.62
C ILE A 17 -31.76 -4.57 -17.98
N THR A 18 -32.10 -3.75 -17.00
CA THR A 18 -31.11 -3.14 -16.11
C THR A 18 -30.56 -4.25 -15.23
N VAL A 19 -29.41 -4.80 -15.61
CA VAL A 19 -28.60 -5.65 -14.74
C VAL A 19 -28.08 -4.74 -13.62
N CYS A 20 -28.82 -4.68 -12.52
CA CYS A 20 -28.32 -4.14 -11.25
C CYS A 20 -27.22 -5.09 -10.77
N THR A 21 -25.99 -4.82 -11.14
CA THR A 21 -24.81 -5.42 -10.53
C THR A 21 -24.78 -4.95 -9.07
N PHE A 22 -25.35 -5.74 -8.17
CA PHE A 22 -25.17 -5.56 -6.74
C PHE A 22 -23.68 -5.77 -6.45
N PHE A 23 -22.92 -4.69 -6.42
CA PHE A 23 -21.64 -4.65 -5.73
C PHE A 23 -21.93 -4.84 -4.24
N LEU A 24 -21.98 -6.10 -3.79
CA LEU A 24 -21.79 -6.45 -2.39
C LEU A 24 -20.38 -6.01 -2.04
N GLY A 25 -20.25 -4.77 -1.57
CA GLY A 25 -19.04 -4.26 -0.96
C GLY A 25 -18.76 -5.11 0.28
N PHE A 26 -17.88 -6.10 0.15
CA PHE A 26 -17.30 -6.77 1.29
C PHE A 26 -16.51 -5.72 2.06
N ALA A 27 -17.10 -5.20 3.14
CA ALA A 27 -16.35 -4.43 4.11
C ALA A 27 -15.28 -5.37 4.68
N VAL A 28 -14.02 -5.13 4.32
CA VAL A 28 -12.87 -5.85 4.89
C VAL A 28 -12.74 -5.37 6.32
N PHE A 29 -13.27 -6.13 7.27
CA PHE A 29 -13.13 -5.83 8.69
C PHE A 29 -11.72 -6.22 9.13
N ALA A 30 -10.88 -5.24 9.46
CA ALA A 30 -9.61 -5.49 10.12
C ALA A 30 -9.87 -6.23 11.43
N GLN A 31 -9.34 -7.45 11.57
CA GLN A 31 -9.53 -8.26 12.75
C GLN A 31 -8.54 -7.83 13.84
N ALA A 32 -9.06 -7.33 14.96
CA ALA A 32 -8.26 -7.07 16.14
C ALA A 32 -7.68 -8.38 16.71
N LEU A 33 -6.39 -8.35 17.04
CA LEU A 33 -5.69 -9.49 17.62
C LEU A 33 -5.53 -9.29 19.14
N PRO A 34 -5.48 -10.37 19.92
CA PRO A 34 -5.24 -10.26 21.36
C PRO A 34 -3.86 -9.63 21.62
N LEU A 35 -3.85 -8.57 22.41
CA LEU A 35 -2.64 -7.85 22.78
C LEU A 35 -2.12 -8.31 24.15
N SER A 36 -0.81 -8.51 24.26
CA SER A 36 -0.13 -8.83 25.53
C SER A 36 1.24 -8.17 25.57
N GLU A 37 1.79 -7.96 26.76
CA GLU A 37 3.14 -7.41 26.93
C GLU A 37 4.19 -8.25 26.21
N LYS A 38 4.05 -9.58 26.30
CA LYS A 38 4.94 -10.52 25.60
C LYS A 38 4.87 -10.31 24.09
N ARG A 39 3.68 -10.17 23.51
CA ARG A 39 3.49 -9.95 22.08
C ARG A 39 4.09 -8.61 21.64
N LEU A 40 3.87 -7.54 22.40
CA LEU A 40 4.44 -6.22 22.15
C LEU A 40 5.97 -6.25 22.17
N ALA A 41 6.57 -6.91 23.17
CA ALA A 41 8.03 -7.01 23.32
C ALA A 41 8.69 -7.88 22.25
N GLN A 42 7.97 -8.83 21.65
CA GLN A 42 8.47 -9.71 20.59
C GLN A 42 8.42 -9.07 19.19
N GLY A 43 7.50 -8.13 18.98
CA GLY A 43 7.32 -7.52 17.65
C GLY A 43 8.43 -6.55 17.28
N LYS A 44 8.69 -6.45 15.97
CA LYS A 44 9.66 -5.52 15.37
C LYS A 44 8.91 -4.40 14.66
N TRP A 45 8.40 -3.46 15.44
CA TRP A 45 7.44 -2.45 14.98
C TRP A 45 8.13 -1.29 14.27
N ASN A 46 8.01 -1.24 12.95
CA ASN A 46 8.53 -0.13 12.12
C ASN A 46 7.38 0.46 11.31
N ALA A 47 7.29 1.78 11.20
CA ALA A 47 6.40 2.37 10.21
C ALA A 47 6.92 2.03 8.82
N GLU A 48 6.02 1.75 7.87
CA GLU A 48 6.43 1.71 6.46
C GLU A 48 7.03 3.08 6.11
N PRO A 49 8.15 3.12 5.38
CA PRO A 49 8.81 4.37 5.03
C PRO A 49 7.90 5.14 4.06
N ASN A 50 7.02 5.97 4.60
CA ASN A 50 6.20 6.89 3.81
C ASN A 50 7.04 8.06 3.26
N HIS A 51 8.27 8.25 3.78
CA HIS A 51 9.22 9.23 3.28
C HIS A 51 10.64 8.64 3.21
N PRO A 52 11.37 8.89 2.10
CA PRO A 52 12.79 8.60 1.99
C PRO A 52 13.54 9.24 3.17
N GLY A 53 14.38 8.46 3.85
CA GLY A 53 15.28 9.00 4.89
C GLY A 53 14.68 9.16 6.29
N TYR A 54 13.41 8.78 6.49
CA TYR A 54 12.81 8.68 7.82
C TYR A 54 12.45 7.25 8.16
N GLU A 55 13.02 6.71 9.25
CA GLU A 55 12.58 5.43 9.81
C GLU A 55 11.97 5.64 11.19
N TYR A 56 10.70 5.27 11.35
CA TYR A 56 10.03 5.31 12.64
C TYR A 56 9.98 3.91 13.23
N LYS A 57 10.43 3.78 14.47
CA LYS A 57 10.46 2.50 15.19
C LYS A 57 9.80 2.65 16.55
N LEU A 58 9.06 1.62 16.94
CA LEU A 58 8.44 1.52 18.25
C LEU A 58 8.86 0.21 18.92
N SER A 59 9.23 0.27 20.20
CA SER A 59 9.66 -0.92 20.94
C SER A 59 9.14 -0.87 22.37
N PHE A 60 8.90 -2.05 22.96
CA PHE A 60 8.26 -2.18 24.25
C PHE A 60 9.10 -3.05 25.19
N LYS A 61 9.35 -2.55 26.40
CA LYS A 61 10.10 -3.30 27.43
C LYS A 61 9.67 -2.86 28.83
N LYS A 62 9.16 -3.80 29.64
CA LYS A 62 8.86 -3.60 31.07
C LYS A 62 8.06 -2.31 31.37
N GLY A 63 6.91 -2.13 30.70
CA GLY A 63 6.05 -0.93 30.87
C GLY A 63 6.60 0.37 30.28
N VAL A 64 7.72 0.33 29.55
CA VAL A 64 8.29 1.46 28.80
C VAL A 64 8.14 1.22 27.30
N ALA A 65 7.64 2.25 26.60
CA ALA A 65 7.62 2.30 25.15
C ALA A 65 8.72 3.26 24.68
N LYS A 66 9.59 2.79 23.80
CA LYS A 66 10.65 3.60 23.19
C LYS A 66 10.34 3.82 21.73
N TYR A 67 10.29 5.10 21.36
CA TYR A 67 10.11 5.58 20.00
C TYR A 67 11.43 6.10 19.46
N ILE A 68 11.72 5.78 18.21
CA ILE A 68 12.89 6.26 17.48
C ILE A 68 12.41 6.78 16.13
N GLN A 69 12.80 8.01 15.81
CA GLN A 69 12.74 8.57 14.45
C GLN A 69 14.19 8.72 13.98
N ALA A 70 14.62 7.87 13.06
CA ALA A 70 15.91 8.02 12.39
C ALA A 70 15.75 9.02 11.24
N ILE A 71 16.61 10.04 11.21
CA ILE A 71 16.66 11.09 10.19
C ILE A 71 18.10 11.11 9.66
N ALA A 72 18.32 10.51 8.48
CA ALA A 72 19.68 10.29 7.95
C ALA A 72 20.61 9.60 8.97
N GLU A 73 21.65 10.28 9.46
CA GLU A 73 22.61 9.76 10.45
C GLU A 73 22.26 10.11 11.91
N LEU A 74 21.09 10.73 12.15
CA LEU A 74 20.66 11.20 13.45
C LEU A 74 19.44 10.42 13.95
N ASP A 75 19.41 10.13 15.25
CA ASP A 75 18.27 9.45 15.90
C ASP A 75 17.60 10.37 16.92
N VAL A 76 16.34 10.71 16.66
CA VAL A 76 15.46 11.34 17.65
C VAL A 76 14.85 10.22 18.48
N GLN A 77 15.13 10.20 19.78
CA GLN A 77 14.66 9.16 20.69
C GLN A 77 13.71 9.75 21.72
N ALA A 78 12.63 9.03 22.01
CA ALA A 78 11.71 9.38 23.07
C ALA A 78 11.23 8.14 23.82
N GLU A 79 10.96 8.29 25.11
CA GLU A 79 10.45 7.22 25.96
C GLU A 79 9.18 7.65 26.67
N GLY A 80 8.19 6.75 26.70
CA GLY A 80 6.92 6.92 27.40
C GLY A 80 6.59 5.69 28.24
N ARG A 81 5.53 5.80 29.05
CA ARG A 81 4.95 4.66 29.76
C ARG A 81 3.83 4.06 28.92
N TYR A 82 3.66 2.75 28.95
CA TYR A 82 2.52 2.11 28.32
C TYR A 82 1.73 1.24 29.29
N THR A 83 0.43 1.14 29.03
CA THR A 83 -0.49 0.19 29.65
C THR A 83 -1.28 -0.53 28.57
N ILE A 84 -1.76 -1.74 28.87
CA ILE A 84 -2.68 -2.47 27.99
C ILE A 84 -4.08 -2.33 28.58
N ASP A 85 -4.99 -1.77 27.80
CA ASP A 85 -6.37 -1.53 28.18
C ASP A 85 -7.29 -1.98 27.04
N THR A 86 -8.19 -2.92 27.34
CA THR A 86 -9.29 -3.33 26.44
C THR A 86 -8.81 -3.65 25.01
N GLY A 87 -7.74 -4.45 24.89
CA GLY A 87 -7.17 -4.88 23.60
C GLY A 87 -6.33 -3.82 22.86
N ALA A 88 -6.15 -2.63 23.44
CA ALA A 88 -5.27 -1.58 22.94
C ALA A 88 -4.07 -1.38 23.88
N VAL A 89 -2.98 -0.84 23.35
CA VAL A 89 -1.90 -0.27 24.15
C VAL A 89 -2.04 1.24 24.16
N VAL A 90 -2.06 1.83 25.35
CA VAL A 90 -2.08 3.27 25.54
C VAL A 90 -0.68 3.69 25.98
N ILE A 91 -0.06 4.58 25.23
CA ILE A 91 1.28 5.10 25.49
C ILE A 91 1.15 6.57 25.86
N THR A 92 1.71 6.95 27.00
CA THR A 92 1.59 8.30 27.54
C THR A 92 2.93 8.88 27.93
N GLY A 93 3.04 10.20 27.83
CA GLY A 93 4.14 10.97 28.41
C GLY A 93 5.48 10.69 27.72
N PHE A 94 5.49 10.61 26.39
CA PHE A 94 6.74 10.57 25.65
C PHE A 94 7.61 11.78 26.00
N LYS A 95 8.83 11.50 26.46
CA LYS A 95 9.86 12.51 26.72
C LYS A 95 11.05 12.24 25.82
N ARG A 96 11.54 13.29 25.14
CA ARG A 96 12.75 13.20 24.35
C ARG A 96 13.93 12.80 25.24
N THR A 97 14.72 11.83 24.79
CA THR A 97 15.92 11.35 25.47
C THR A 97 17.19 11.62 24.66
N SER A 98 17.08 11.91 23.36
CA SER A 98 18.20 12.40 22.55
C SER A 98 18.49 13.89 22.81
N ALA A 99 19.77 14.24 22.93
CA ALA A 99 20.21 15.62 23.14
C ALA A 99 20.51 16.31 21.81
N GLY A 100 20.10 17.57 21.66
CA GLY A 100 20.57 18.46 20.59
C GLY A 100 20.09 18.13 19.16
N ILE A 101 19.16 17.20 19.00
CA ILE A 101 18.56 16.87 17.70
C ILE A 101 17.10 17.30 17.73
N ASP A 102 16.73 18.18 16.80
CA ASP A 102 15.34 18.57 16.57
C ASP A 102 14.63 17.48 15.77
N GLY A 103 13.42 17.14 16.20
CA GLY A 103 12.59 16.14 15.54
C GLY A 103 11.27 15.93 16.26
N GLU A 104 10.35 15.24 15.59
CA GLU A 104 9.00 15.07 16.08
C GLU A 104 8.95 13.95 17.11
N VAL A 105 8.47 14.29 18.31
CA VAL A 105 8.13 13.29 19.32
C VAL A 105 6.62 13.15 19.31
N PRO A 106 6.07 11.95 19.08
CA PRO A 106 4.63 11.76 19.11
C PRO A 106 4.11 12.12 20.49
N GLY A 107 2.90 12.70 20.52
CA GLY A 107 2.15 12.83 21.77
C GLY A 107 1.69 11.47 22.29
N ASP A 108 0.70 11.48 23.19
CA ASP A 108 0.10 10.25 23.69
C ASP A 108 -0.55 9.47 22.53
N LEU A 109 -0.38 8.15 22.52
CA LEU A 109 -0.87 7.25 21.46
C LEU A 109 -1.80 6.18 22.03
N ARG A 110 -2.86 5.85 21.30
CA ARG A 110 -3.64 4.62 21.50
C ARG A 110 -3.47 3.72 20.29
N CYS A 111 -2.83 2.57 20.47
CA CYS A 111 -2.56 1.62 19.40
C CYS A 111 -3.36 0.34 19.53
N THR A 112 -3.89 -0.16 18.42
CA THR A 112 -4.55 -1.47 18.34
C THR A 112 -3.74 -2.41 17.46
N LEU A 113 -3.54 -3.65 17.90
CA LEU A 113 -2.91 -4.68 17.07
C LEU A 113 -3.94 -5.25 16.10
N LEU A 114 -3.67 -5.09 14.82
CA LEU A 114 -4.54 -5.51 13.73
C LEU A 114 -3.81 -6.50 12.83
N ARG A 115 -4.55 -7.46 12.31
CA ARG A 115 -4.15 -8.19 11.09
C ARG A 115 -4.47 -7.33 9.88
N THR A 116 -3.55 -7.24 8.92
CA THR A 116 -3.75 -6.48 7.68
C THR A 116 -3.74 -7.40 6.45
N GLU A 117 -4.64 -7.13 5.52
CA GLU A 117 -4.67 -7.75 4.20
C GLU A 117 -4.15 -6.81 3.10
N GLU A 118 -3.97 -5.54 3.44
CA GLU A 118 -3.56 -4.47 2.51
C GLU A 118 -2.04 -4.35 2.40
N SER A 119 -1.29 -4.68 3.45
CA SER A 119 0.17 -4.76 3.33
C SER A 119 0.57 -6.02 2.57
N LEU A 120 1.35 -5.81 1.51
CA LEU A 120 1.92 -6.90 0.73
C LEU A 120 3.08 -7.59 1.46
N GLN A 121 3.75 -6.90 2.38
CA GLN A 121 4.99 -7.38 2.99
C GLN A 121 4.78 -7.93 4.40
N TYR A 122 3.84 -7.37 5.16
CA TYR A 122 3.62 -7.71 6.57
C TYR A 122 2.17 -8.15 6.81
N THR A 123 1.99 -8.96 7.85
CA THR A 123 0.67 -9.54 8.21
C THR A 123 0.00 -8.84 9.38
N GLU A 124 0.77 -8.08 10.16
CA GLU A 124 0.31 -7.46 11.40
C GLU A 124 0.86 -6.03 11.51
N LEU A 125 0.07 -5.15 12.12
CA LEU A 125 0.46 -3.78 12.43
C LEU A 125 -0.15 -3.31 13.75
N LEU A 126 0.55 -2.39 14.41
CA LEU A 126 -0.01 -1.54 15.46
C LEU A 126 -0.54 -0.27 14.80
N SER A 127 -1.86 -0.11 14.77
CA SER A 127 -2.49 1.12 14.28
C SER A 127 -2.62 2.11 15.42
N CYS A 128 -1.75 3.13 15.43
CA CYS A 128 -1.63 4.10 16.51
C CYS A 128 -2.34 5.41 16.15
N GLN A 129 -3.38 5.73 16.90
CA GLN A 129 -4.06 7.02 16.82
C GLN A 129 -3.53 7.93 17.93
N PRO A 130 -3.04 9.15 17.61
CA PRO A 130 -2.79 10.16 18.62
C PRO A 130 -4.03 10.48 19.46
N VAL A 131 -3.85 10.63 20.77
CA VAL A 131 -4.95 10.96 21.70
C VAL A 131 -5.44 12.39 21.51
N VAL A 132 -4.54 13.33 21.18
CA VAL A 132 -4.87 14.74 20.97
C VAL A 132 -4.30 15.23 19.64
N GLY A 133 -5.15 15.34 18.62
CA GLY A 133 -4.79 15.88 17.31
C GLY A 133 -3.71 15.07 16.58
N GLY A 134 -3.47 15.39 15.30
CA GLY A 134 -2.43 14.72 14.51
C GLY A 134 -2.91 13.48 13.75
N ASN A 135 -2.00 12.95 12.94
CA ASN A 135 -2.28 11.87 12.00
C ASN A 135 -2.01 10.50 12.62
N LYS A 136 -2.80 9.52 12.20
CA LYS A 136 -2.59 8.11 12.53
C LYS A 136 -1.22 7.64 12.02
N ILE A 137 -0.54 6.82 12.82
CA ILE A 137 0.73 6.19 12.45
C ILE A 137 0.56 4.67 12.58
N ASP A 138 0.86 3.94 11.51
CA ASP A 138 0.80 2.47 11.52
C ASP A 138 2.23 1.91 11.62
N PHE A 139 2.50 1.08 12.63
CA PHE A 139 3.78 0.39 12.79
C PHE A 139 3.62 -1.09 12.47
N TYR A 140 4.19 -1.57 11.38
CA TYR A 140 4.14 -2.95 10.94
C TYR A 140 5.12 -3.82 11.73
N ASP A 141 4.72 -5.06 12.04
CA ASP A 141 5.67 -6.04 12.57
C ASP A 141 6.53 -6.61 11.45
N THR A 142 7.75 -6.11 11.35
CA THR A 142 8.74 -6.58 10.35
C THR A 142 9.25 -7.99 10.61
N GLY A 143 8.88 -8.63 11.72
CA GLY A 143 9.06 -10.07 11.93
C GLY A 143 7.93 -10.94 11.35
N ALA A 144 6.77 -10.36 11.05
CA ALA A 144 5.54 -11.06 10.67
C ALA A 144 5.28 -10.99 9.15
N HIS A 145 6.16 -11.56 8.35
CA HIS A 145 6.10 -11.47 6.89
C HIS A 145 4.94 -12.23 6.24
N VAL A 146 4.44 -11.67 5.14
CA VAL A 146 3.53 -12.37 4.22
C VAL A 146 4.29 -13.52 3.53
N LYS A 147 3.69 -14.71 3.52
CA LYS A 147 4.23 -15.85 2.77
C LYS A 147 3.91 -15.73 1.28
N THR A 148 4.86 -16.06 0.42
CA THR A 148 4.61 -16.21 -1.03
C THR A 148 3.41 -17.12 -1.29
N GLY A 149 2.55 -16.72 -2.21
CA GLY A 149 1.30 -17.40 -2.54
C GLY A 149 0.09 -16.97 -1.71
N ALA A 150 0.28 -16.16 -0.66
CA ALA A 150 -0.83 -15.63 0.12
C ALA A 150 -1.68 -14.62 -0.68
N GLU A 151 -2.99 -14.66 -0.46
CA GLU A 151 -3.91 -13.69 -1.06
C GLU A 151 -3.89 -12.37 -0.29
N ARG A 152 -3.85 -11.24 -0.99
CA ARG A 152 -3.80 -9.88 -0.44
C ARG A 152 -4.69 -8.94 -1.25
N MET A 153 -4.84 -7.72 -0.77
CA MET A 153 -5.57 -6.65 -1.43
C MET A 153 -4.64 -5.49 -1.75
N VAL A 154 -4.75 -4.96 -2.97
CA VAL A 154 -4.05 -3.73 -3.40
C VAL A 154 -5.08 -2.86 -4.10
N ASP A 155 -5.40 -1.70 -3.53
CA ASP A 155 -6.38 -0.74 -4.09
C ASP A 155 -7.72 -1.41 -4.47
N GLY A 156 -8.21 -2.32 -3.62
CA GLY A 156 -9.44 -3.08 -3.88
C GLY A 156 -9.30 -4.24 -4.87
N VAL A 157 -8.10 -4.54 -5.37
CA VAL A 157 -7.82 -5.68 -6.26
C VAL A 157 -7.26 -6.84 -5.45
N ALA A 158 -7.89 -8.01 -5.56
CA ALA A 158 -7.37 -9.26 -5.00
C ALA A 158 -6.14 -9.74 -5.78
N VAL A 159 -5.05 -9.96 -5.06
CA VAL A 159 -3.75 -10.36 -5.61
C VAL A 159 -3.16 -11.57 -4.88
N ILE A 160 -2.22 -12.23 -5.54
CA ILE A 160 -1.35 -13.24 -4.95
C ILE A 160 0.02 -12.62 -4.73
N TYR A 161 0.45 -12.53 -3.47
CA TYR A 161 1.78 -12.07 -3.12
C TYR A 161 2.83 -13.01 -3.70
N SER A 162 3.73 -12.49 -4.53
CA SER A 162 4.69 -13.29 -5.28
C SER A 162 5.90 -12.45 -5.65
N PRO A 163 6.73 -12.08 -4.67
CA PRO A 163 7.85 -11.19 -4.89
C PRO A 163 8.89 -11.84 -5.83
N ALA A 164 9.33 -11.11 -6.84
CA ALA A 164 10.36 -11.56 -7.78
C ALA A 164 11.03 -10.37 -8.49
N PHE A 165 12.28 -10.54 -8.91
CA PHE A 165 12.89 -9.59 -9.84
C PHE A 165 12.64 -10.04 -11.27
N LYS A 166 12.15 -9.11 -12.11
CA LYS A 166 11.91 -9.35 -13.54
C LYS A 166 12.50 -8.25 -14.39
N LYS A 167 12.56 -8.49 -15.70
CA LYS A 167 12.95 -7.51 -16.71
C LYS A 167 11.92 -7.45 -17.85
N PRO A 168 11.48 -6.25 -18.27
CA PRO A 168 10.67 -6.10 -19.46
C PRO A 168 11.42 -6.56 -20.71
N THR A 169 10.79 -7.36 -21.57
CA THR A 169 11.34 -7.73 -22.88
C THR A 169 11.07 -6.69 -23.96
N THR A 170 10.18 -5.74 -23.67
CA THR A 170 9.83 -4.57 -24.48
C THR A 170 9.54 -3.39 -23.55
N THR A 171 9.31 -2.20 -24.10
CA THR A 171 8.83 -1.06 -23.32
C THR A 171 7.41 -1.31 -22.82
N LEU A 172 7.19 -1.14 -21.51
CA LEU A 172 5.90 -1.40 -20.86
C LEU A 172 5.34 -0.13 -20.24
N ILE A 173 4.07 0.17 -20.52
CA ILE A 173 3.33 1.24 -19.84
C ILE A 173 2.94 0.75 -18.44
N VAL A 174 3.25 1.54 -17.41
CA VAL A 174 2.81 1.29 -16.03
C VAL A 174 1.48 1.98 -15.81
N ARG A 175 0.55 1.33 -15.11
CA ARG A 175 -0.83 1.80 -14.96
C ARG A 175 -1.26 1.89 -13.51
N LYS A 176 -2.21 2.76 -13.22
CA LYS A 176 -2.79 2.92 -11.88
C LYS A 176 -3.67 1.73 -11.46
N ALA A 177 -4.30 1.03 -12.42
CA ALA A 177 -5.12 -0.16 -12.20
C ALA A 177 -4.80 -1.27 -13.24
N PRO A 178 -5.12 -2.55 -12.97
CA PRO A 178 -4.79 -3.68 -13.84
C PRO A 178 -5.74 -3.78 -15.05
N SER A 179 -5.76 -2.73 -15.88
CA SER A 179 -6.59 -2.65 -17.08
C SER A 179 -5.88 -1.88 -18.19
N LYS A 180 -6.05 -2.31 -19.45
CA LYS A 180 -5.52 -1.60 -20.63
C LYS A 180 -6.13 -0.20 -20.80
N SER A 181 -7.33 0.04 -20.26
CA SER A 181 -8.00 1.35 -20.27
C SER A 181 -7.66 2.23 -19.06
N SER A 182 -6.96 1.71 -18.05
CA SER A 182 -6.53 2.52 -16.90
C SER A 182 -5.54 3.59 -17.33
N GLU A 183 -5.60 4.74 -16.65
CA GLU A 183 -4.60 5.80 -16.75
C GLU A 183 -3.19 5.24 -16.53
N ALA A 184 -2.23 5.80 -17.26
CA ALA A 184 -0.82 5.53 -17.04
C ALA A 184 -0.36 6.16 -15.71
N LEU A 185 0.53 5.46 -15.01
CA LEU A 185 1.24 6.02 -13.86
C LEU A 185 2.43 6.83 -14.37
N SER A 186 2.53 8.09 -13.95
CA SER A 186 3.72 8.92 -14.16
C SER A 186 4.60 8.87 -12.92
N TRP A 187 5.92 8.88 -13.11
CA TRP A 187 6.89 9.05 -12.03
C TRP A 187 8.14 9.78 -12.52
N ASN A 188 8.88 10.36 -11.59
CA ASN A 188 10.18 10.96 -11.86
C ASN A 188 11.28 9.91 -11.70
N SER A 189 12.22 9.89 -12.65
CA SER A 189 13.38 8.99 -12.67
C SER A 189 14.63 9.80 -12.93
N GLN A 190 15.75 9.38 -12.34
CA GLN A 190 17.04 9.98 -12.62
C GLN A 190 17.68 9.37 -13.88
N LYS A 191 18.17 10.22 -14.77
CA LYS A 191 19.00 9.84 -15.92
C LYS A 191 20.44 9.60 -15.50
N LYS A 192 21.23 8.98 -16.39
CA LYS A 192 22.67 8.76 -16.19
C LYS A 192 23.48 10.05 -16.05
N ASP A 193 23.00 11.15 -16.63
CA ASP A 193 23.61 12.48 -16.53
C ASP A 193 23.21 13.23 -15.25
N GLY A 194 22.44 12.60 -14.36
CA GLY A 194 21.94 13.19 -13.12
C GLY A 194 20.64 13.98 -13.26
N THR A 195 20.16 14.25 -14.48
CA THR A 195 18.92 15.01 -14.69
C THR A 195 17.68 14.18 -14.40
N VAL A 196 16.60 14.82 -13.96
CA VAL A 196 15.31 14.16 -13.70
C VAL A 196 14.48 14.13 -15.00
N GLU A 197 13.85 13.00 -15.29
CA GLU A 197 12.82 12.87 -16.32
C GLU A 197 11.53 12.29 -15.77
N GLU A 198 10.40 12.84 -16.21
CA GLU A 198 9.10 12.20 -16.02
C GLU A 198 8.97 11.01 -16.98
N ARG A 199 8.58 9.85 -16.47
CA ARG A 199 8.40 8.61 -17.21
C ARG A 199 7.01 8.04 -16.93
N LYS A 200 6.48 7.33 -17.93
CA LYS A 200 5.25 6.51 -17.82
C LYS A 200 5.50 5.03 -18.14
N ASN A 201 6.74 4.71 -18.52
CA ASN A 201 7.09 3.44 -19.13
C ASN A 201 8.36 2.84 -18.52
N LEU A 202 8.35 1.54 -18.26
CA LEU A 202 9.54 0.75 -18.00
C LEU A 202 10.24 0.46 -19.32
N ARG A 203 11.56 0.64 -19.37
CA ARG A 203 12.37 0.38 -20.55
C ARG A 203 12.70 -1.11 -20.64
N LYS A 204 12.90 -1.61 -21.87
CA LYS A 204 13.38 -2.97 -22.09
C LYS A 204 14.67 -3.24 -21.30
N GLY A 205 14.70 -4.34 -20.56
CA GLY A 205 15.87 -4.81 -19.80
C GLY A 205 16.06 -4.15 -18.42
N GLU A 206 15.28 -3.13 -18.09
CA GLU A 206 15.28 -2.50 -16.77
C GLU A 206 14.87 -3.50 -15.69
N LYS A 207 15.56 -3.50 -14.55
CA LYS A 207 15.21 -4.37 -13.44
C LYS A 207 13.97 -3.79 -12.75
N VAL A 208 12.97 -4.62 -12.51
CA VAL A 208 11.78 -4.24 -11.77
C VAL A 208 11.50 -5.26 -10.67
N THR A 209 11.02 -4.79 -9.52
CA THR A 209 10.57 -5.65 -8.42
C THR A 209 9.08 -5.92 -8.61
N VAL A 210 8.73 -7.15 -8.94
CA VAL A 210 7.34 -7.62 -8.84
C VAL A 210 7.03 -7.86 -7.38
N LEU A 211 5.92 -7.33 -6.88
CA LEU A 211 5.42 -7.56 -5.53
C LEU A 211 4.31 -8.62 -5.51
N ALA A 212 3.38 -8.53 -6.46
CA ALA A 212 2.22 -9.40 -6.52
C ALA A 212 1.70 -9.55 -7.96
N ARG A 213 0.74 -10.46 -8.15
CA ARG A 213 -0.01 -10.61 -9.42
C ARG A 213 -1.50 -10.72 -9.16
N THR A 214 -2.34 -10.43 -10.16
CA THR A 214 -3.78 -10.74 -10.09
C THR A 214 -4.02 -12.22 -9.84
N ARG A 215 -5.13 -12.55 -9.16
CA ARG A 215 -5.55 -13.94 -8.93
C ARG A 215 -5.75 -14.67 -10.26
N GLU A 216 -6.55 -14.08 -11.13
CA GLU A 216 -6.90 -14.61 -12.44
C GLU A 216 -6.07 -13.99 -13.56
N LYS A 217 -5.90 -14.75 -14.63
CA LYS A 217 -5.39 -14.23 -15.89
C LYS A 217 -6.49 -13.42 -16.59
N LEU A 218 -6.07 -12.40 -17.32
CA LEU A 218 -6.95 -11.59 -18.16
C LEU A 218 -6.45 -11.64 -19.59
N GLN A 219 -7.39 -11.70 -20.52
CA GLN A 219 -7.08 -11.57 -21.93
C GLN A 219 -6.91 -10.09 -22.27
N VAL A 220 -5.74 -9.74 -22.79
CA VAL A 220 -5.43 -8.41 -23.33
C VAL A 220 -4.97 -8.59 -24.77
N ASP A 221 -5.78 -8.10 -25.71
CA ASP A 221 -5.64 -8.37 -27.14
C ASP A 221 -5.62 -9.90 -27.41
N LYS A 222 -4.47 -10.45 -27.82
CA LYS A 222 -4.30 -11.89 -28.09
C LYS A 222 -3.60 -12.66 -26.97
N TRP A 223 -3.23 -11.99 -25.88
CA TRP A 223 -2.41 -12.56 -24.81
C TRP A 223 -3.26 -12.86 -23.59
N ASN A 224 -3.05 -14.02 -22.96
CA ASN A 224 -3.75 -14.43 -21.75
C ASN A 224 -2.75 -14.60 -20.59
N ASN A 225 -2.63 -13.56 -19.77
CA ASN A 225 -1.61 -13.48 -18.73
C ASN A 225 -2.12 -12.71 -17.50
N TYR A 226 -1.31 -12.67 -16.43
CA TYR A 226 -1.62 -11.90 -15.24
C TYR A 226 -1.22 -10.44 -15.39
N TRP A 227 -1.87 -9.56 -14.62
CA TRP A 227 -1.30 -8.26 -14.30
C TRP A 227 -0.40 -8.42 -13.09
N TYR A 228 0.75 -7.75 -13.13
CA TYR A 228 1.72 -7.74 -12.05
C TYR A 228 1.74 -6.34 -11.42
N TYR A 229 1.66 -6.30 -10.10
CA TYR A 229 1.89 -5.11 -9.32
C TYR A 229 3.38 -5.02 -9.03
N VAL A 230 3.99 -3.92 -9.47
CA VAL A 230 5.44 -3.71 -9.48
C VAL A 230 5.82 -2.48 -8.68
N GLU A 231 7.01 -2.52 -8.10
CA GLU A 231 7.69 -1.39 -7.48
C GLU A 231 8.83 -0.92 -8.39
N ILE A 232 8.92 0.40 -8.53
CA ILE A 232 9.78 1.10 -9.48
C ILE A 232 10.60 2.13 -8.72
N ASP A 233 11.90 2.15 -8.97
CA ASP A 233 12.79 3.17 -8.43
C ASP A 233 12.37 4.55 -8.98
N ALA A 234 12.10 5.47 -8.07
CA ALA A 234 11.69 6.83 -8.37
C ALA A 234 12.58 7.85 -7.64
N VAL A 235 12.50 9.09 -8.08
CA VAL A 235 13.15 10.25 -7.44
C VAL A 235 12.15 11.38 -7.27
N ASP A 236 12.43 12.35 -6.41
CA ASP A 236 11.58 13.54 -6.32
C ASP A 236 11.90 14.51 -7.46
N ALA A 237 11.23 15.66 -7.50
CA ALA A 237 11.49 16.69 -8.51
C ALA A 237 12.92 17.26 -8.46
N MET A 238 13.64 17.06 -7.35
CA MET A 238 15.01 17.51 -7.13
C MET A 238 16.04 16.41 -7.39
N GLY A 239 15.61 15.18 -7.68
CA GLY A 239 16.47 14.03 -7.92
C GLY A 239 16.89 13.28 -6.66
N ASN A 240 16.25 13.52 -5.51
CA ASN A 240 16.58 12.83 -4.27
C ASN A 240 16.03 11.39 -4.25
N VAL A 241 16.84 10.48 -3.73
CA VAL A 241 16.56 9.06 -3.49
C VAL A 241 16.58 8.76 -1.99
N PRO A 242 16.00 7.64 -1.52
CA PRO A 242 15.25 6.62 -2.26
C PRO A 242 13.73 6.82 -2.23
N LEU A 243 13.11 7.11 -3.39
CA LEU A 243 11.65 6.99 -3.57
C LEU A 243 11.31 5.73 -4.35
N SER A 244 10.10 5.25 -4.18
CA SER A 244 9.56 4.14 -4.96
C SER A 244 8.12 4.43 -5.35
N GLU A 245 7.79 4.15 -6.61
CA GLU A 245 6.42 4.21 -7.12
C GLU A 245 5.91 2.81 -7.42
N ARG A 246 4.60 2.61 -7.28
CA ARG A 246 3.99 1.30 -7.47
C ARG A 246 2.86 1.35 -8.47
N GLY A 247 2.79 0.35 -9.34
CA GLY A 247 1.76 0.31 -10.38
C GLY A 247 1.64 -1.05 -11.05
N TRP A 248 0.78 -1.11 -12.06
CA TRP A 248 0.39 -2.34 -12.74
C TRP A 248 0.98 -2.43 -14.15
N VAL A 249 1.51 -3.60 -14.48
CA VAL A 249 2.01 -3.93 -15.82
C VAL A 249 1.47 -5.29 -16.26
N PHE A 250 1.19 -5.43 -17.56
CA PHE A 250 0.72 -6.71 -18.09
C PHE A 250 1.88 -7.68 -18.29
N GLY A 251 1.72 -8.88 -17.75
CA GLY A 251 2.82 -9.81 -17.48
C GLY A 251 3.47 -10.49 -18.67
N GLU A 252 2.83 -10.45 -19.84
CA GLU A 252 3.30 -11.14 -21.05
C GLU A 252 4.76 -10.79 -21.40
N PHE A 253 5.16 -9.57 -21.11
CA PHE A 253 6.48 -9.06 -21.47
C PHE A 253 7.42 -8.93 -20.27
N LEU A 254 7.13 -9.60 -19.15
CA LEU A 254 8.02 -9.65 -17.98
C LEU A 254 8.64 -11.04 -17.82
N LYS A 255 9.98 -11.11 -17.90
CA LYS A 255 10.75 -12.35 -17.73
C LYS A 255 11.67 -12.29 -16.53
#